data_AF-A0A6M4YU86-F1
#
_entry.id   AF-A0A6M4YU86-F1
#
_cell.length_a   1.000
_cell.length_b   1.000
_cell.length_c   1.000
_cell.angle_alpha   90.00
_cell.angle_beta   90.00
_cell.angle_gamma   90.00
#
_symmetry.space_group_name_H-M   'P 1'
#
loop_
_entity.id
_entity.type
_entity.pdbx_description
1 polymer ?
#
loop_
_entity_poly.entity_id
_entity_poly.type
_entity_poly.pdbx_seq_one_letter_code
_entity_poly.pdbx_strand_id
1 'polypeptide(L)' 'MNIIFVLIPIAILFVIIAGAVFFWAIRSEQFEDLDRQGSNILFDEEQPATKSKDKPRDDQQP' A
#
# COMPACT_ATOMS: atom_id res chain seq x y z
N MET A 1 7.24 10.27 42.16
CA MET A 1 5.92 10.14 41.51
C MET A 1 5.64 11.39 40.65
N ASN A 2 6.35 11.55 39.54
CA ASN A 2 6.18 12.72 38.64
C ASN A 2 6.14 12.32 37.16
N ILE A 3 6.62 11.12 36.84
CA ILE A 3 6.66 10.58 35.47
C ILE A 3 5.27 10.41 34.85
N ILE A 4 4.24 10.20 35.68
CA ILE A 4 2.85 10.07 35.25
C ILE A 4 2.38 11.32 34.49
N PHE A 5 2.84 12.52 34.88
CA PHE A 5 2.50 13.77 34.20
C PHE A 5 3.11 13.88 32.80
N VAL A 6 4.15 13.11 32.51
CA VAL A 6 4.77 13.01 31.18
C VAL A 6 4.18 11.84 30.38
N LEU A 7 3.87 10.74 31.05
CA LEU A 7 3.35 9.53 30.41
C LEU A 7 1.93 9.71 29.86
N ILE A 8 1.05 10.37 30.62
CA ILE A 8 -0.34 10.63 30.21
C ILE A 8 -0.43 11.41 28.89
N PRO A 9 0.22 12.59 28.73
CA PRO A 9 0.13 13.33 27.47
C PRO A 9 0.77 12.60 26.29
N ILE A 10 1.86 11.86 26.52
CA ILE A 10 2.47 11.01 25.49
C ILE A 10 1.50 9.91 25.04
N ALA A 11 0.84 9.24 25.97
CA ALA A 11 -0.16 8.23 25.64
C ALA A 11 -1.34 8.82 24.84
N ILE A 12 -1.84 10.00 25.24
CA ILE A 12 -2.89 10.71 24.50
C ILE A 12 -2.42 11.03 23.07
N LEU A 13 -1.18 11.49 22.90
CA LEU A 13 -0.60 11.76 21.58
C LEU A 13 -0.60 10.51 20.70
N PHE A 14 -0.17 9.37 21.24
CA PHE A 14 -0.21 8.10 20.50
C PHE A 14 -1.62 7.69 20.11
N VAL A 15 -2.61 7.87 20.99
CA VAL A 15 -4.01 7.56 20.69
C VAL A 15 -4.54 8.47 19.56
N ILE A 16 -4.20 9.76 19.58
CA ILE A 16 -4.58 10.70 18.52
C ILE A 16 -3.95 10.30 17.18
N ILE A 17 -2.65 9.98 17.17
CA ILE A 17 -1.94 9.56 15.95
C ILE A 17 -2.55 8.26 15.42
N ALA A 18 -2.75 7.27 16.28
CA ALA A 18 -3.36 5.99 15.90
C ALA A 18 -4.77 6.21 15.34
N GLY A 19 -5.59 7.03 15.98
CA GLY A 19 -6.93 7.38 15.50
C GLY A 19 -6.91 8.10 14.15
N ALA A 20 -5.98 9.04 13.95
CA ALA A 20 -5.83 9.75 12.68
C ALA A 20 -5.40 8.81 11.54
N VAL A 21 -4.41 7.95 11.78
CA VAL A 21 -3.96 6.94 10.81
C VAL A 21 -5.08 5.94 10.51
N PHE A 22 -5.79 5.47 11.53
CA PHE A 22 -6.90 4.54 11.38
C PHE A 22 -8.04 5.15 10.55
N PHE A 23 -8.44 6.39 10.85
CA PHE A 23 -9.48 7.08 10.08
C PHE A 23 -9.04 7.37 8.65
N TRP A 24 -7.75 7.72 8.45
CA TRP A 24 -7.16 7.87 7.13
C TRP A 24 -7.18 6.54 6.35
N ALA A 25 -6.86 5.43 6.99
CA ALA A 25 -6.88 4.10 6.37
C ALA A 25 -8.29 3.59 6.04
N ILE A 26 -9.32 4.02 6.78
CA ILE A 26 -10.73 3.76 6.42
C ILE A 26 -11.13 4.59 5.19
N ARG A 27 -10.71 5.85 5.15
CA ARG A 27 -11.06 6.80 4.08
C ARG A 27 -10.31 6.51 2.79
N SER A 28 -9.06 6.05 2.90
CA SER A 28 -8.26 5.52 1.82
C SER A 28 -8.79 4.12 1.52
N GLU A 29 -9.17 3.83 0.29
CA GLU A 29 -9.69 2.52 -0.13
C GLU A 29 -8.60 1.43 -0.11
N GLN A 30 -7.85 1.30 1.01
CA GLN A 30 -6.81 0.29 1.26
C GLN A 30 -7.33 -1.15 1.11
N PHE A 31 -8.65 -1.33 1.08
CA PHE A 31 -9.30 -2.60 0.76
C PHE A 31 -9.17 -2.98 -0.72
N GLU A 32 -9.21 -2.01 -1.65
CA GLU A 32 -9.03 -2.31 -3.10
C GLU A 32 -7.61 -2.81 -3.40
N ASP A 33 -6.61 -2.30 -2.68
CA ASP A 33 -5.21 -2.70 -2.88
C ASP A 33 -4.92 -4.12 -2.34
N LEU A 34 -5.68 -4.57 -1.33
CA LEU A 34 -5.66 -5.95 -0.82
C LEU A 34 -6.37 -6.91 -1.77
N ASP A 35 -7.53 -6.54 -2.33
CA ASP A 35 -8.24 -7.36 -3.32
C ASP A 35 -7.44 -7.54 -4.62
N ARG A 36 -6.72 -6.51 -5.05
CA ARG A 36 -5.84 -6.56 -6.23
C ARG A 36 -4.62 -7.46 -6.01
N GLN A 37 -4.03 -7.47 -4.81
CA GLN A 37 -2.90 -8.35 -4.49
C GLN A 37 -3.34 -9.80 -4.22
N GLY A 38 -4.51 -10.00 -3.60
CA GLY A 38 -5.09 -11.33 -3.34
C GLY A 38 -5.54 -12.06 -4.61
N SER A 39 -5.95 -11.34 -5.65
CA SER A 39 -6.23 -11.94 -6.96
C SER A 39 -4.96 -12.35 -7.71
N ASN A 40 -3.87 -11.59 -7.61
CA ASN A 40 -2.59 -11.99 -8.21
C ASN A 40 -2.07 -13.32 -7.62
N ILE A 41 -2.13 -13.54 -6.29
CA ILE A 41 -1.55 -14.76 -5.70
C ILE A 41 -2.30 -16.05 -6.06
N LEU A 42 -3.60 -15.97 -6.39
CA LEU A 42 -4.43 -17.13 -6.73
C LEU A 42 -4.49 -17.40 -8.25
N PHE A 43 -4.26 -16.37 -9.08
CA PHE A 43 -4.37 -16.46 -10.54
C PHE A 43 -3.04 -16.27 -11.29
N ASP A 44 -1.92 -15.97 -10.61
CA ASP A 44 -0.59 -15.87 -11.23
C ASP A 44 0.02 -17.23 -11.61
N GLU A 45 -0.58 -18.36 -11.22
CA GLU A 45 -0.13 -19.69 -11.68
C GLU A 45 -0.56 -20.02 -13.12
N GLU A 46 -1.47 -19.24 -13.72
CA GLU A 46 -2.02 -19.51 -15.08
C GLU A 46 -1.68 -18.46 -16.14
N GLN A 47 -0.70 -17.58 -15.92
CA GLN A 47 -0.10 -16.84 -17.02
C GLN A 47 1.20 -17.52 -17.44
N PRO A 48 1.22 -18.34 -18.51
CA PRO A 48 2.49 -18.61 -19.17
C PRO A 48 3.05 -17.24 -19.53
N ALA A 49 4.31 -17.00 -19.21
CA ALA A 49 5.04 -15.80 -19.57
C ALA A 49 4.84 -15.56 -21.08
N THR A 50 3.80 -14.82 -21.44
CA THR A 50 3.54 -14.43 -22.81
C THR A 50 4.48 -13.29 -23.05
N LYS A 51 5.69 -13.70 -23.44
CA LYS A 51 6.57 -12.93 -24.30
C LYS A 51 5.71 -12.10 -25.25
N SER A 52 5.65 -10.80 -24.98
CA SER A 52 5.03 -9.80 -25.83
C SER A 52 5.49 -8.45 -25.30
N LYS A 53 6.26 -7.64 -26.01
CA LYS A 53 6.62 -7.66 -27.43
C LYS A 53 7.99 -7.00 -27.56
N ASP A 54 8.93 -7.79 -28.04
CA ASP A 54 9.92 -7.30 -28.98
C ASP A 54 9.15 -6.90 -30.26
N LYS A 55 8.94 -5.60 -30.50
CA LYS A 55 8.85 -4.97 -31.84
C LYS A 55 8.55 -3.45 -31.82
N PRO A 56 8.88 -2.70 -32.89
CA PRO A 56 10.10 -1.91 -32.97
C PRO A 56 9.80 -0.41 -33.24
N ARG A 57 10.64 0.50 -32.74
CA ARG A 57 10.68 1.92 -33.16
C ARG A 57 12.08 2.44 -32.84
N ASP A 58 12.75 3.26 -33.62
CA ASP A 58 12.64 3.77 -34.97
C ASP A 58 13.89 4.65 -35.08
N ASP A 59 14.98 4.13 -35.65
CA ASP A 59 16.19 4.93 -35.91
C ASP A 59 16.44 4.97 -37.42
N GLN A 60 15.74 5.94 -38.03
CA GLN A 60 16.14 6.82 -39.13
C GLN A 60 17.13 6.29 -40.20
N GLN A 61 16.57 6.16 -41.41
CA GLN A 61 17.15 6.26 -42.75
C GLN A 61 18.09 7.50 -42.89
N PRO A 62 19.18 7.51 -43.71
CA PRO A 62 19.25 7.07 -45.11
C PRO A 62 20.35 6.08 -45.52
#